data_AF-A0A7N9C8S5-F1
#
_entry.id   AF-A0A7N9C8S5-F1
#
_cell.length_a   1.000
_cell.length_b   1.000
_cell.length_c   1.000
_cell.angle_alpha   90.00
_cell.angle_beta   90.00
_cell.angle_gamma   90.00
#
_symmetry.space_group_name_H-M   'P 1'
#
loop_
_entity.id
_entity.type
_entity.pdbx_description
1 polymer ?
#
loop_
_entity_poly.entity_id
_entity_poly.type
_entity_poly.pdbx_seq_one_letter_code
_entity_poly.pdbx_strand_id
1 'polypeptide(L)'
;MADKGPWRVGVVGYGRLGQSLVSRLLAQGPELGLELVFVWNRDPGRMAGSVPPSLQLQKLAALGERHPDLVVEVAHPKIIHESGAQILRHANLLVGSPSALSDQTTERQLLEASQHWNHAVFVARGALWGTEDITRLDAAGGLRSLRVTMATHPDGFRLEGPLAAAHSTGPRTVLYEGPVRGLCPFAPRNSNTMAAAALAAPSLGFDGVTGVLVADLSLLPAPLQAGDPSLLRSLLPPETRSSYWPLTTTIPPLPCPTSPGSPF
;
A
#
# COMPACT_ATOMS: atom_id res chain seq x y z
N MET A 1 -5.30 -17.77 29.90
CA MET A 1 -5.88 -17.09 28.71
C MET A 1 -6.55 -18.18 27.89
N ALA A 2 -7.86 -18.09 27.69
CA ALA A 2 -8.60 -19.14 26.98
C ALA A 2 -8.00 -19.40 25.60
N ASP A 3 -7.93 -20.67 25.26
CA ASP A 3 -7.45 -21.27 24.01
C ASP A 3 -8.29 -20.76 22.84
N LYS A 4 -8.05 -19.52 22.40
CA LYS A 4 -8.76 -18.93 21.27
C LYS A 4 -8.20 -19.61 20.02
N GLY A 5 -9.08 -20.25 19.25
CA GLY A 5 -8.72 -20.86 17.97
C GLY A 5 -8.04 -19.86 17.01
N PRO A 6 -7.55 -20.32 15.85
CA PRO A 6 -6.79 -19.47 14.94
C PRO A 6 -7.60 -18.21 14.57
N TRP A 7 -6.90 -17.08 14.46
CA TRP A 7 -7.48 -15.81 14.02
C TRP A 7 -7.94 -15.92 12.56
N ARG A 8 -9.22 -15.66 12.32
CA ARG A 8 -9.87 -15.84 11.02
C ARG A 8 -9.68 -14.59 10.17
N VAL A 9 -8.90 -14.70 9.10
CA VAL A 9 -8.52 -13.59 8.22
C VAL A 9 -9.31 -13.65 6.91
N GLY A 10 -10.03 -12.58 6.58
CA GLY A 10 -10.59 -12.34 5.27
C GLY A 10 -9.72 -11.40 4.44
N VAL A 11 -9.56 -11.66 3.14
CA VAL A 11 -8.80 -10.77 2.24
C VAL A 11 -9.73 -10.17 1.19
N VAL A 12 -9.68 -8.84 1.06
CA VAL A 12 -10.42 -8.08 0.06
C VAL A 12 -9.45 -7.47 -0.94
N GLY A 13 -9.45 -8.02 -2.16
CA GLY A 13 -8.55 -7.66 -3.25
C GLY A 13 -7.62 -8.82 -3.62
N TYR A 14 -7.60 -9.16 -4.91
CA TYR A 14 -6.75 -10.24 -5.44
C TYR A 14 -5.84 -9.75 -6.59
N GLY A 15 -5.26 -8.56 -6.40
CA GLY A 15 -4.14 -8.07 -7.20
C GLY A 15 -2.80 -8.67 -6.75
N ARG A 16 -1.67 -8.12 -7.22
CA ARG A 16 -0.32 -8.64 -6.88
C ARG A 16 -0.08 -8.79 -5.38
N LEU A 17 -0.42 -7.76 -4.58
CA LEU A 17 -0.29 -7.81 -3.12
C LEU A 17 -1.24 -8.84 -2.50
N GLY A 18 -2.51 -8.85 -2.92
CA GLY A 18 -3.50 -9.82 -2.45
C GLY A 18 -3.11 -11.28 -2.75
N GLN A 19 -2.58 -11.56 -3.93
CA GLN A 19 -2.07 -12.88 -4.31
C GLN A 19 -0.90 -13.32 -3.41
N SER A 20 0.07 -12.43 -3.17
CA SER A 20 1.19 -12.74 -2.27
C SER A 20 0.72 -12.97 -0.84
N LEU A 21 -0.21 -12.15 -0.35
CA LEU A 21 -0.79 -12.28 0.99
C LEU A 21 -1.56 -13.60 1.15
N VAL A 22 -2.45 -13.92 0.22
CA VAL A 22 -3.24 -15.16 0.22
C VAL A 22 -2.32 -16.39 0.15
N SER A 23 -1.32 -16.37 -0.73
CA SER A 23 -0.34 -17.44 -0.83
C SER A 23 0.41 -17.68 0.49
N ARG A 24 0.85 -16.61 1.15
CA ARG A 24 1.53 -16.71 2.46
C ARG A 24 0.57 -17.17 3.57
N LEU A 25 -0.67 -16.67 3.61
CA LEU A 25 -1.66 -17.10 4.58
C LEU A 25 -2.01 -18.59 4.44
N LEU A 26 -2.11 -19.09 3.21
CA LEU A 26 -2.35 -20.52 2.97
C LEU A 26 -1.14 -21.38 3.35
N ALA A 27 0.08 -20.92 3.08
CA ALA A 27 1.30 -21.69 3.31
C ALA A 27 1.79 -21.65 4.76
N GLN A 28 1.67 -20.50 5.43
CA GLN A 28 2.31 -20.21 6.73
C GLN A 28 1.31 -19.75 7.78
N GLY A 29 0.09 -19.39 7.41
CA GLY A 29 -0.93 -18.88 8.33
C GLY A 29 -1.18 -19.83 9.52
N PRO A 30 -1.41 -21.14 9.32
CA PRO A 30 -1.68 -22.06 10.42
C PRO A 30 -0.59 -22.08 11.49
N GLU A 31 0.68 -21.98 11.11
CA GLU A 31 1.83 -21.93 12.03
C GLU A 31 1.86 -20.64 12.86
N LEU A 32 1.30 -19.56 12.31
CA LEU A 32 1.15 -18.26 12.96
C LEU A 32 -0.18 -18.11 13.71
N GLY A 33 -0.98 -19.18 13.79
CA GLY A 33 -2.32 -19.14 14.38
C GLY A 33 -3.32 -18.31 13.56
N LEU A 34 -3.16 -18.26 12.24
CA LEU A 34 -4.03 -17.56 11.30
C LEU A 34 -4.74 -18.55 10.37
N GLU A 35 -6.02 -18.33 10.12
CA GLU A 35 -6.83 -19.09 9.17
C GLU A 35 -7.37 -18.17 8.08
N LEU A 36 -7.05 -18.42 6.81
CA LEU A 36 -7.69 -17.70 5.70
C LEU A 36 -9.13 -18.20 5.55
N VAL A 37 -10.10 -17.35 5.89
CA VAL A 37 -11.51 -17.72 5.85
C VAL A 37 -12.24 -17.21 4.63
N PHE A 38 -11.75 -16.21 3.90
CA PHE A 38 -12.25 -15.90 2.55
C PHE A 38 -11.30 -14.99 1.77
N VAL A 39 -11.47 -15.00 0.45
CA VAL A 39 -10.92 -14.01 -0.48
C VAL A 39 -12.07 -13.45 -1.30
N TRP A 40 -12.14 -12.13 -1.41
CA TRP A 40 -13.08 -11.45 -2.29
C TRP A 40 -12.32 -10.58 -3.29
N ASN A 41 -12.78 -10.56 -4.53
CA ASN A 41 -12.32 -9.62 -5.54
C ASN A 41 -13.50 -9.19 -6.40
N ARG A 42 -13.53 -7.91 -6.82
CA ARG A 42 -14.60 -7.36 -7.67
C ARG A 42 -14.83 -8.18 -8.94
N ASP A 43 -13.75 -8.71 -9.50
CA ASP A 43 -13.76 -9.64 -10.63
C ASP A 43 -13.42 -11.05 -10.11
N PRO A 44 -14.42 -11.92 -9.91
CA PRO A 44 -14.18 -13.28 -9.41
C PRO A 44 -13.29 -14.12 -10.32
N GLY A 45 -13.26 -13.82 -11.62
CA GLY A 45 -12.45 -14.54 -12.60
C GLY A 45 -10.95 -14.51 -12.28
N ARG A 46 -10.47 -13.47 -11.58
CA ARG A 46 -9.07 -13.38 -11.13
C ARG A 46 -8.68 -14.42 -10.09
N MET A 47 -9.66 -15.00 -9.39
CA MET A 47 -9.43 -16.01 -8.35
C MET A 47 -9.56 -17.44 -8.91
N ALA A 48 -10.14 -17.60 -10.10
CA ALA A 48 -10.38 -18.90 -10.72
C ALA A 48 -9.05 -19.69 -10.87
N GLY A 49 -9.06 -20.95 -10.42
CA GLY A 49 -7.88 -21.82 -10.46
C GLY A 49 -6.76 -21.48 -9.47
N SER A 50 -6.82 -20.33 -8.79
CA SER A 50 -5.76 -19.88 -7.86
C SER A 50 -6.20 -19.88 -6.39
N VAL A 51 -7.49 -19.65 -6.12
CA VAL A 51 -8.08 -19.67 -4.77
C VAL A 51 -9.07 -20.83 -4.70
N PRO A 52 -9.05 -21.68 -3.65
CA PRO A 52 -10.03 -22.74 -3.45
C PRO A 52 -11.48 -22.20 -3.52
N PRO A 53 -12.42 -22.86 -4.22
CA PRO A 53 -13.80 -22.38 -4.35
C PRO A 53 -14.49 -22.11 -3.00
N SER A 54 -14.19 -22.91 -1.98
CA SER A 54 -14.70 -22.71 -0.62
C SER A 54 -14.28 -21.37 -0.02
N LEU A 55 -13.11 -20.83 -0.40
CA LEU A 55 -12.60 -19.55 0.10
C LEU A 55 -13.05 -18.36 -0.75
N GLN A 56 -13.62 -18.57 -1.94
CA GLN A 56 -14.05 -17.47 -2.80
C GLN A 56 -15.39 -16.90 -2.35
N LEU A 57 -15.34 -15.72 -1.72
CA LEU A 57 -16.55 -14.97 -1.37
C LEU A 57 -17.12 -14.31 -2.63
N GLN A 58 -18.40 -14.54 -2.92
CA GLN A 58 -19.05 -14.03 -4.14
C GLN A 58 -19.51 -12.57 -3.96
N LYS A 59 -20.11 -12.27 -2.81
CA LYS A 59 -20.62 -10.94 -2.47
C LYS A 59 -19.98 -10.49 -1.17
N LEU A 60 -19.35 -9.32 -1.17
CA LEU A 60 -18.72 -8.78 0.03
C LEU A 60 -19.72 -8.61 1.18
N ALA A 61 -20.98 -8.29 0.87
CA ALA A 61 -22.04 -8.18 1.87
C ALA A 61 -22.31 -9.47 2.67
N ALA A 62 -21.90 -10.64 2.16
CA ALA A 62 -22.02 -11.93 2.83
C ALA A 62 -20.80 -12.28 3.70
N LEU A 63 -19.85 -11.36 3.92
CA LEU A 63 -18.64 -11.64 4.70
C LEU A 63 -18.94 -12.12 6.13
N GLY A 64 -20.07 -11.69 6.71
CA GLY A 64 -20.48 -12.09 8.05
C GLY A 64 -20.67 -13.61 8.20
N GLU A 65 -21.09 -14.29 7.13
CA GLU A 65 -21.26 -15.76 7.09
C GLU A 65 -19.93 -16.50 7.23
N ARG A 66 -18.80 -15.81 7.01
CA ARG A 66 -17.45 -16.36 7.12
C ARG A 66 -16.86 -16.18 8.52
N HIS A 67 -17.51 -15.40 9.39
CA HIS A 67 -17.06 -15.08 10.74
C HIS A 67 -15.57 -14.67 10.82
N PRO A 68 -15.11 -13.67 10.04
CA PRO A 68 -13.73 -13.17 10.16
C PRO A 68 -13.49 -12.47 11.50
N ASP A 69 -12.29 -12.61 12.07
CA ASP A 69 -11.79 -11.74 13.15
C ASP A 69 -11.14 -10.47 12.60
N LEU A 70 -10.53 -10.59 11.40
CA LEU A 70 -9.86 -9.49 10.69
C LEU A 70 -10.20 -9.55 9.19
N VAL A 71 -10.48 -8.39 8.60
CA VAL A 71 -10.54 -8.22 7.15
C VAL A 71 -9.39 -7.32 6.71
N VAL A 72 -8.59 -7.79 5.75
CA VAL A 72 -7.48 -7.05 5.16
C VAL A 72 -7.88 -6.55 3.78
N GLU A 73 -8.00 -5.23 3.63
CA GLU A 73 -8.26 -4.59 2.34
C GLU A 73 -6.94 -4.29 1.63
N VAL A 74 -6.76 -4.83 0.42
CA VAL A 74 -5.61 -4.61 -0.47
C VAL A 74 -6.08 -4.49 -1.92
N ALA A 75 -7.14 -3.71 -2.13
CA ALA A 75 -7.83 -3.53 -3.40
C ALA A 75 -7.75 -2.08 -3.90
N HIS A 76 -8.60 -1.21 -3.38
CA HIS A 76 -8.80 0.16 -3.83
C HIS A 76 -9.50 0.96 -2.72
N PRO A 77 -9.18 2.25 -2.52
CA PRO A 77 -9.82 3.06 -1.48
C PRO A 77 -11.35 3.10 -1.58
N LYS A 78 -11.89 2.93 -2.80
CA LYS A 78 -13.33 2.77 -3.06
C LYS A 78 -14.00 1.68 -2.21
N ILE A 79 -13.31 0.58 -1.94
CA ILE A 79 -13.85 -0.47 -1.08
C ILE A 79 -14.04 0.02 0.36
N ILE A 80 -13.11 0.84 0.86
CA ILE A 80 -13.21 1.40 2.19
C ILE A 80 -14.37 2.40 2.27
N HIS A 81 -14.52 3.26 1.25
CA HIS A 81 -15.65 4.19 1.13
C HIS A 81 -17.00 3.46 1.12
N GLU A 82 -17.13 2.36 0.36
CA GLU A 82 -18.41 1.70 0.13
C GLU A 82 -18.75 0.64 1.19
N SER A 83 -17.75 -0.01 1.77
CA SER A 83 -17.94 -1.23 2.58
C SER A 83 -17.19 -1.23 3.91
N GLY A 84 -16.33 -0.25 4.20
CA GLY A 84 -15.53 -0.24 5.42
C GLY A 84 -16.38 -0.29 6.70
N ALA A 85 -17.43 0.54 6.79
CA ALA A 85 -18.36 0.52 7.92
C ALA A 85 -19.19 -0.78 8.00
N GLN A 86 -19.48 -1.42 6.87
CA GLN A 86 -20.15 -2.71 6.84
C GLN A 86 -19.23 -3.84 7.35
N ILE A 87 -17.96 -3.81 6.96
CA ILE A 87 -16.96 -4.77 7.43
C ILE A 87 -16.82 -4.70 8.95
N LEU A 88 -16.76 -3.47 9.50
CA LEU A 88 -16.66 -3.24 10.95
C LEU A 88 -17.85 -3.75 11.76
N ARG A 89 -18.98 -4.11 11.13
CA ARG A 89 -20.08 -4.80 11.85
C ARG A 89 -19.71 -6.23 12.26
N HIS A 90 -18.72 -6.81 11.60
CA HIS A 90 -18.41 -8.24 11.70
C HIS A 90 -16.96 -8.53 12.11
N ALA A 91 -16.02 -7.61 11.88
CA ALA A 91 -14.61 -7.85 12.13
C ALA A 91 -13.80 -6.56 12.31
N ASN A 92 -12.58 -6.72 12.85
CA ASN A 92 -11.55 -5.69 12.71
C ASN A 92 -11.21 -5.47 11.23
N LEU A 93 -10.76 -4.26 10.89
CA LEU A 93 -10.44 -3.88 9.52
C LEU A 93 -9.00 -3.37 9.42
N LEU A 94 -8.18 -3.97 8.56
CA LEU A 94 -6.91 -3.40 8.12
C LEU A 94 -7.09 -2.72 6.76
N VAL A 95 -6.98 -1.39 6.76
CA VAL A 95 -7.04 -0.54 5.57
C VAL A 95 -5.68 -0.53 4.87
N GLY A 96 -5.57 -1.21 3.73
CA GLY A 96 -4.37 -1.18 2.88
C GLY A 96 -4.32 0.01 1.92
N SER A 97 -5.46 0.68 1.72
CA SER A 97 -5.59 1.90 0.90
C SER A 97 -5.87 3.13 1.77
N PRO A 98 -4.90 3.63 2.57
CA PRO A 98 -5.10 4.76 3.48
C PRO A 98 -5.53 6.07 2.81
N SER A 99 -5.33 6.22 1.50
CA SER A 99 -5.86 7.37 0.74
C SER A 99 -7.38 7.52 0.87
N ALA A 100 -8.12 6.45 1.18
CA ALA A 100 -9.55 6.51 1.48
C ALA A 100 -9.88 7.41 2.68
N LEU A 101 -8.96 7.49 3.66
CA LEU A 101 -9.16 8.26 4.89
C LEU A 101 -8.96 9.77 4.68
N SER A 102 -8.55 10.19 3.48
CA SER A 102 -8.59 11.61 3.10
C SER A 102 -10.02 12.15 2.94
N ASP A 103 -11.03 11.27 2.78
CA ASP A 103 -12.43 11.65 2.79
C ASP A 103 -12.96 11.67 4.24
N GLN A 104 -13.33 12.86 4.71
CA GLN A 104 -13.78 13.06 6.10
C GLN A 104 -15.07 12.29 6.41
N THR A 105 -15.94 12.08 5.42
CA THR A 105 -17.16 11.30 5.62
C THR A 105 -16.83 9.85 5.90
N THR A 106 -15.92 9.27 5.13
CA THR A 106 -15.42 7.91 5.30
C THR A 106 -14.71 7.74 6.62
N GLU A 107 -13.79 8.64 6.97
CA GLU A 107 -13.09 8.62 8.27
C GLU A 107 -14.09 8.60 9.44
N ARG A 108 -15.05 9.54 9.44
CA ARG A 108 -16.09 9.62 10.47
C ARG A 108 -16.92 8.34 10.55
N GLN A 109 -17.38 7.81 9.41
CA GLN A 109 -18.18 6.59 9.37
C GLN A 109 -17.42 5.37 9.92
N LEU A 110 -16.12 5.26 9.65
CA LEU A 110 -15.29 4.18 10.20
C LEU A 110 -15.09 4.32 11.70
N LEU A 111 -14.86 5.54 12.21
CA LEU A 111 -14.74 5.79 13.64
C LEU A 111 -16.04 5.47 14.39
N GLU A 112 -17.18 5.93 13.88
CA GLU A 112 -18.51 5.63 14.44
C GLU A 112 -18.79 4.13 14.42
N ALA A 113 -18.54 3.44 13.31
CA ALA A 113 -18.74 2.00 13.19
C ALA A 113 -17.79 1.21 14.11
N SER A 114 -16.54 1.63 14.22
CA SER A 114 -15.53 1.02 15.10
C SER A 114 -15.97 1.07 16.56
N GLN A 115 -16.43 2.24 17.02
CA GLN A 115 -16.94 2.42 18.38
C GLN A 115 -18.23 1.64 18.62
N HIS A 116 -19.16 1.66 17.67
CA HIS A 116 -20.46 1.02 17.82
C HIS A 116 -20.37 -0.52 17.88
N TRP A 117 -19.49 -1.12 17.06
CA TRP A 117 -19.35 -2.58 16.97
C TRP A 117 -18.15 -3.13 17.75
N ASN A 118 -17.36 -2.27 18.40
CA ASN A 118 -16.16 -2.64 19.15
C ASN A 118 -15.13 -3.42 18.31
N HIS A 119 -14.89 -2.95 17.08
CA HIS A 119 -13.89 -3.49 16.18
C HIS A 119 -12.87 -2.42 15.81
N ALA A 120 -11.59 -2.76 15.85
CA ALA A 120 -10.50 -1.85 15.55
C ALA A 120 -10.35 -1.59 14.04
N VAL A 121 -9.93 -0.36 13.71
CA VAL A 121 -9.44 0.02 12.38
C VAL A 121 -7.92 0.15 12.45
N PHE A 122 -7.23 -0.70 11.72
CA PHE A 122 -5.80 -0.64 11.49
C PHE A 122 -5.51 0.00 10.14
N VAL A 123 -4.39 0.70 10.03
CA VAL A 123 -3.95 1.30 8.77
C VAL A 123 -2.59 0.74 8.38
N ALA A 124 -2.48 0.25 7.15
CA ALA A 124 -1.20 -0.23 6.66
C ALA A 124 -0.26 0.95 6.38
N ARG A 125 0.90 0.97 7.07
CA ARG A 125 1.98 1.93 6.82
C ARG A 125 2.57 1.84 5.41
N GLY A 126 2.45 0.68 4.76
CA GLY A 126 3.01 0.43 3.44
C GLY A 126 4.50 0.73 3.38
N ALA A 127 4.92 1.46 2.33
CA ALA A 127 6.32 1.83 2.10
C ALA A 127 6.79 3.04 2.93
N LEU A 128 5.98 3.55 3.88
CA LEU A 128 6.39 4.65 4.75
C LEU A 128 7.42 4.16 5.76
N TRP A 129 8.62 4.75 5.71
CA TRP A 129 9.68 4.54 6.69
C TRP A 129 9.67 5.73 7.65
N GLY A 130 9.94 5.49 8.94
CA GLY A 130 9.90 6.54 9.97
C GLY A 130 8.50 6.92 10.46
N THR A 131 7.48 6.08 10.23
CA THR A 131 6.11 6.29 10.77
C THR A 131 6.14 6.51 12.29
N GLU A 132 6.91 5.70 13.01
CA GLU A 132 7.08 5.80 14.45
C GLU A 132 7.74 7.13 14.87
N ASP A 133 8.74 7.60 14.13
CA ASP A 133 9.44 8.84 14.42
C ASP A 133 8.55 10.05 14.17
N ILE A 134 7.78 10.06 13.07
CA ILE A 134 6.76 11.07 12.79
C ILE A 134 5.76 11.13 13.94
N THR A 135 5.24 9.98 14.35
CA THR A 135 4.26 9.88 15.45
C THR A 135 4.83 10.41 16.77
N ARG A 136 6.06 10.04 17.11
CA ARG A 136 6.73 10.51 18.34
C ARG A 136 7.00 12.01 18.30
N LEU A 137 7.46 12.54 17.16
CA LEU A 137 7.75 13.95 17.00
C LEU A 137 6.48 14.81 17.05
N ASP A 138 5.38 14.32 16.47
CA ASP A 138 4.06 14.93 16.55
C ASP A 138 3.55 14.96 18.00
N ALA A 139 3.58 13.82 18.69
CA ALA A 139 3.15 13.70 20.09
C ALA A 139 3.98 14.57 21.06
N ALA A 140 5.25 14.82 20.75
CA ALA A 140 6.11 15.73 21.49
C ALA A 140 5.87 17.23 21.18
N GLY A 141 4.96 17.56 20.26
CA GLY A 141 4.70 18.93 19.80
C GLY A 141 5.82 19.52 18.95
N GLY A 142 6.77 18.71 18.49
CA GLY A 142 7.92 19.13 17.70
C GLY A 142 7.68 19.18 16.20
N LEU A 143 6.63 18.50 15.70
CA LEU A 143 6.34 18.42 14.27
C LEU A 143 5.69 19.73 13.78
N ARG A 144 6.45 20.55 13.05
CA ARG A 144 5.98 21.83 12.50
C ARG A 144 5.46 21.73 11.06
N SER A 145 6.02 20.82 10.29
CA SER A 145 5.67 20.61 8.89
C SER A 145 6.13 19.22 8.46
N LEU A 146 5.39 18.60 7.55
CA LEU A 146 5.76 17.34 6.92
C LEU A 146 5.52 17.43 5.42
N ARG A 147 6.55 17.10 4.64
CA ARG A 147 6.50 17.08 3.18
C ARG A 147 6.93 15.70 2.69
N VAL A 148 6.08 15.04 1.92
CA VAL A 148 6.35 13.72 1.34
C VAL A 148 6.40 13.84 -0.17
N THR A 149 7.56 13.53 -0.75
CA THR A 149 7.76 13.57 -2.21
C THR A 149 7.80 12.15 -2.75
N MET A 150 6.99 11.86 -3.78
CA MET A 150 7.09 10.65 -4.57
C MET A 150 7.53 11.00 -5.98
N ALA A 151 8.70 10.50 -6.36
CA ALA A 151 9.20 10.59 -7.73
C ALA A 151 9.11 9.22 -8.41
N THR A 152 8.59 9.18 -9.63
CA THR A 152 8.60 7.99 -10.47
C THR A 152 8.57 8.37 -11.95
N HIS A 153 8.85 7.41 -12.82
CA HIS A 153 8.66 7.60 -14.25
C HIS A 153 7.20 7.99 -14.55
N PRO A 154 6.91 8.91 -15.48
CA PRO A 154 5.55 9.31 -15.84
C PRO A 154 4.56 8.14 -16.00
N ASP A 155 4.97 7.08 -16.70
CA ASP A 155 4.16 5.87 -16.92
C ASP A 155 3.80 5.07 -15.66
N GLY A 156 4.49 5.35 -14.55
CA GLY A 156 4.23 4.74 -13.24
C GLY A 156 3.02 5.34 -12.52
N PHE A 157 2.56 6.52 -12.93
CA PHE A 157 1.41 7.15 -12.31
C PHE A 157 0.08 6.58 -12.78
N ARG A 158 -0.90 6.56 -11.87
CA ARG A 158 -2.30 6.23 -12.16
C ARG A 158 -3.15 7.39 -11.65
N LEU A 159 -3.01 8.53 -12.33
CA LEU A 159 -3.71 9.76 -11.98
C LEU A 159 -5.12 9.74 -12.55
N GLU A 160 -6.01 10.46 -11.88
CA GLU A 160 -7.43 10.58 -12.18
C GLU A 160 -7.82 12.07 -12.19
N GLY A 161 -8.95 12.38 -12.82
CA GLY A 161 -9.49 13.75 -12.84
C GLY A 161 -8.52 14.77 -13.45
N PRO A 162 -8.42 15.99 -12.89
CA PRO A 162 -7.57 17.05 -13.43
C PRO A 162 -6.07 16.67 -13.50
N LEU A 163 -5.58 15.82 -12.58
CA LEU A 163 -4.17 15.39 -12.61
C LEU A 163 -3.87 14.40 -13.74
N ALA A 164 -4.87 13.71 -14.29
CA ALA A 164 -4.66 12.84 -15.46
C ALA A 164 -4.30 13.62 -16.72
N ALA A 165 -4.66 14.91 -16.79
CA ALA A 165 -4.29 15.81 -17.88
C ALA A 165 -2.94 16.49 -17.67
N ALA A 166 -2.27 16.27 -16.54
CA ALA A 166 -0.93 16.81 -16.30
C ALA A 166 0.10 16.04 -17.15
N HIS A 167 0.91 16.77 -17.91
CA HIS A 167 1.95 16.19 -18.76
C HIS A 167 3.32 16.61 -18.25
N SER A 168 4.31 15.72 -18.39
CA SER A 168 5.70 16.08 -18.11
C SER A 168 6.18 17.08 -19.16
N THR A 169 6.56 18.28 -18.74
CA THR A 169 7.06 19.35 -19.63
C THR A 169 8.58 19.33 -19.77
N GLY A 170 9.26 18.41 -19.07
CA GLY A 170 10.71 18.27 -19.09
C GLY A 170 11.19 16.94 -18.49
N PRO A 171 12.52 16.80 -18.26
CA PRO A 171 13.10 15.57 -17.68
C PRO A 171 12.59 15.30 -16.26
N ARG A 172 12.27 16.36 -15.51
CA ARG A 172 11.70 16.28 -14.17
C ARG A 172 10.63 17.35 -14.00
N THR A 173 9.39 16.95 -13.72
CA THR A 173 8.21 17.82 -13.66
C THR A 173 7.43 17.57 -12.38
N VAL A 174 7.11 18.63 -11.63
CA VAL A 174 6.18 18.53 -10.49
C VAL A 174 4.76 18.50 -11.04
N LEU A 175 4.06 17.37 -10.85
CA LEU A 175 2.68 17.20 -11.29
C LEU A 175 1.68 17.70 -10.25
N TYR A 176 2.06 17.66 -8.98
CA TYR A 176 1.24 18.11 -7.87
C TYR A 176 2.13 18.57 -6.71
N GLU A 177 1.74 19.66 -6.07
CA GLU A 177 2.28 20.11 -4.79
C GLU A 177 1.16 20.75 -3.97
N GLY A 178 0.87 20.21 -2.80
CA GLY A 178 -0.20 20.72 -1.95
C GLY A 178 -0.60 19.75 -0.84
N PRO A 179 -1.71 20.03 -0.12
CA PRO A 179 -2.21 19.16 0.93
C PRO A 179 -2.50 17.73 0.45
N VAL A 180 -2.09 16.72 1.22
CA VAL A 180 -2.36 15.31 0.87
C VAL A 180 -3.86 15.06 0.66
N ARG A 181 -4.75 15.78 1.37
CA ARG A 181 -6.20 15.72 1.15
C ARG A 181 -6.61 15.96 -0.29
N GLY A 182 -6.03 16.99 -0.93
CA GLY A 182 -6.33 17.34 -2.32
C GLY A 182 -5.73 16.35 -3.32
N LEU A 183 -4.67 15.64 -2.94
CA LEU A 183 -4.00 14.67 -3.80
C LEU A 183 -4.74 13.34 -3.88
N CYS A 184 -5.22 12.83 -2.75
CA CYS A 184 -5.72 11.45 -2.63
C CYS A 184 -6.84 11.10 -3.62
N PRO A 185 -7.84 11.95 -3.90
CA PRO A 185 -8.89 11.66 -4.89
C PRO A 185 -8.36 11.51 -6.32
N PHE A 186 -7.26 12.19 -6.65
CA PHE A 186 -6.71 12.22 -8.01
C PHE A 186 -5.50 11.29 -8.21
N ALA A 187 -4.92 10.77 -7.13
CA ALA A 187 -3.82 9.82 -7.20
C ALA A 187 -3.97 8.71 -6.14
N PRO A 188 -5.11 8.00 -6.09
CA PRO A 188 -5.46 7.10 -4.97
C PRO A 188 -4.46 5.97 -4.76
N ARG A 189 -3.82 5.50 -5.83
CA ARG A 189 -2.83 4.40 -5.80
C ARG A 189 -1.42 4.86 -5.50
N ASN A 190 -1.13 6.13 -5.72
CA ASN A 190 0.20 6.73 -5.57
C ASN A 190 0.34 7.50 -4.25
N SER A 191 -0.77 7.86 -3.61
CA SER A 191 -0.79 8.67 -2.39
C SER A 191 -0.84 7.86 -1.09
N ASN A 192 -0.88 6.52 -1.11
CA ASN A 192 -1.02 5.71 0.11
C ASN A 192 0.08 5.98 1.15
N THR A 193 1.35 6.08 0.73
CA THR A 193 2.46 6.41 1.64
C THR A 193 2.29 7.81 2.25
N MET A 194 1.79 8.76 1.46
CA MET A 194 1.55 10.13 1.93
C MET A 194 0.36 10.20 2.89
N ALA A 195 -0.70 9.44 2.61
CA ALA A 195 -1.86 9.30 3.48
C ALA A 195 -1.49 8.63 4.81
N ALA A 196 -0.65 7.59 4.78
CA ALA A 196 -0.11 7.00 6.00
C ALA A 196 0.72 8.01 6.81
N ALA A 197 1.48 8.88 6.14
CA ALA A 197 2.26 9.92 6.80
C ALA A 197 1.36 11.00 7.43
N ALA A 198 0.29 11.37 6.75
CA ALA A 198 -0.73 12.29 7.29
C ALA A 198 -1.42 11.73 8.54
N LEU A 199 -1.70 10.43 8.57
CA LEU A 199 -2.28 9.75 9.74
C LEU A 199 -1.28 9.60 10.89
N ALA A 200 0.01 9.46 10.59
CA ALA A 200 1.08 9.42 11.59
C ALA A 200 1.39 10.80 12.20
N ALA A 201 0.91 11.88 11.57
CA ALA A 201 1.12 13.28 11.98
C ALA A 201 -0.22 13.95 12.32
N PRO A 202 -0.96 13.52 13.37
CA PRO A 202 -2.33 13.99 13.62
C PRO A 202 -2.43 15.50 13.88
N SER A 203 -1.36 16.18 14.35
CA SER A 203 -1.36 17.64 14.48
C SER A 203 -1.41 18.39 13.14
N LEU A 204 -0.95 17.75 12.05
CA LEU A 204 -0.99 18.28 10.70
C LEU A 204 -2.15 17.69 9.88
N GLY A 205 -2.39 16.39 10.01
CA GLY A 205 -3.41 15.65 9.28
C GLY A 205 -3.26 15.77 7.74
N PHE A 206 -4.32 15.41 7.03
CA PHE A 206 -4.32 15.44 5.56
C PHE A 206 -4.22 16.86 4.96
N ASP A 207 -4.60 17.88 5.73
CA ASP A 207 -4.59 19.29 5.29
C ASP A 207 -3.23 19.96 5.48
N GLY A 208 -2.51 19.60 6.55
CA GLY A 208 -1.21 20.19 6.91
C GLY A 208 0.00 19.44 6.35
N VAL A 209 -0.14 18.17 5.99
CA VAL A 209 0.93 17.42 5.31
C VAL A 209 0.94 17.75 3.83
N THR A 210 2.11 18.14 3.30
CA THR A 210 2.29 18.47 1.88
C THR A 210 2.73 17.23 1.10
N GLY A 211 1.92 16.79 0.14
CA GLY A 211 2.26 15.77 -0.84
C GLY A 211 2.84 16.40 -2.10
N VAL A 212 3.86 15.75 -2.69
CA VAL A 212 4.47 16.19 -3.94
C VAL A 212 4.63 15.02 -4.89
N LEU A 213 4.01 15.10 -6.07
CA LEU A 213 4.21 14.12 -7.14
C LEU A 213 5.17 14.67 -8.18
N VAL A 214 6.21 13.91 -8.46
CA VAL A 214 7.24 14.27 -9.44
C VAL A 214 7.31 13.20 -10.52
N ALA A 215 7.03 13.62 -11.76
CA ALA A 215 7.38 12.87 -12.96
C ALA A 215 8.87 13.06 -13.23
N ASP A 216 9.61 11.96 -13.28
CA ASP A 216 11.05 11.97 -13.52
C ASP A 216 11.42 10.91 -14.57
N LEU A 217 11.82 11.38 -15.76
CA LEU A 217 12.21 10.53 -16.89
C LEU A 217 13.56 9.83 -16.67
N SER A 218 14.37 10.25 -15.68
CA SER A 218 15.60 9.52 -15.33
C SER A 218 15.31 8.25 -14.50
N LEU A 219 14.09 8.09 -13.98
CA LEU A 219 13.68 6.91 -13.24
C LEU A 219 13.18 5.83 -14.19
N LEU A 220 13.52 4.58 -13.92
CA LEU A 220 13.07 3.46 -14.76
C LEU A 220 11.53 3.35 -14.75
N PRO A 221 10.89 3.07 -15.89
CA PRO A 221 9.48 2.73 -15.96
C PRO A 221 9.12 1.59 -15.00
N ALA A 222 7.94 1.66 -14.38
CA ALA A 222 7.45 0.67 -13.42
C ALA A 222 7.56 -0.81 -13.87
N PRO A 223 7.39 -1.17 -15.17
CA PRO A 223 7.60 -2.56 -15.64
C PRO A 223 9.04 -3.05 -15.50
N LEU A 224 10.04 -2.18 -15.64
CA LEU A 224 11.46 -2.53 -15.52
C LEU A 224 11.90 -2.62 -14.06
N GLN A 225 11.32 -1.82 -13.17
CA GLN A 225 11.57 -1.91 -11.72
C GLN A 225 11.01 -3.20 -11.11
N ALA A 226 10.01 -3.82 -11.74
CA ALA A 226 9.43 -5.10 -11.31
C ALA A 226 10.25 -6.33 -11.75
N GLY A 227 11.39 -6.14 -12.42
CA GLY A 227 12.34 -7.20 -12.76
C GLY A 227 11.97 -8.04 -13.99
N ASP A 228 11.17 -7.52 -14.94
CA ASP A 228 10.92 -8.21 -16.22
C ASP A 228 12.10 -8.00 -17.19
N PRO A 229 12.96 -9.00 -17.43
CA PRO A 229 14.18 -8.85 -18.23
C PRO A 229 13.89 -8.69 -19.73
N SER A 230 12.67 -8.99 -20.17
CA SER A 230 12.30 -8.95 -21.60
C SER A 230 12.22 -7.52 -22.16
N LEU A 231 11.98 -6.52 -21.30
CA LEU A 231 11.87 -5.10 -21.66
C LEU A 231 13.21 -4.34 -21.63
N LEU A 232 14.25 -4.91 -21.01
CA LEU A 232 15.61 -4.35 -21.03
C LEU A 232 16.22 -4.34 -22.45
N ARG A 233 15.76 -5.24 -23.33
CA ARG A 233 16.28 -5.37 -24.71
C ARG A 233 15.77 -4.31 -25.68
N SER A 234 14.63 -3.69 -25.40
CA SER A 234 14.00 -2.69 -26.29
C SER A 234 14.38 -1.24 -25.99
N LEU A 235 15.07 -0.99 -24.86
CA LEU A 235 15.38 0.35 -24.37
C LEU A 235 16.87 0.72 -24.47
N LEU A 236 17.71 -0.21 -24.95
CA LEU A 236 19.09 0.10 -25.30
C LEU A 236 19.14 0.69 -26.71
N PRO A 237 19.85 1.80 -26.95
CA PRO A 237 20.08 2.31 -28.29
C PRO A 237 20.76 1.22 -29.14
N PRO A 238 20.46 1.15 -30.46
CA PRO A 238 20.96 0.08 -31.34
C PRO A 238 22.50 -0.02 -31.42
N GLU A 239 23.23 0.95 -30.88
CA GLU A 239 24.70 1.01 -30.91
C GLU A 239 25.42 0.11 -29.90
N THR A 240 24.73 -0.52 -28.93
CA THR A 240 25.35 -1.56 -28.08
C THR A 240 25.13 -2.98 -28.58
N ARG A 241 24.76 -3.15 -29.86
CA ARG A 241 24.78 -4.46 -30.55
C ARG A 241 26.12 -4.69 -31.22
N SER A 242 27.19 -4.81 -30.43
CA SER A 242 28.44 -5.39 -30.91
C SER A 242 28.91 -6.46 -29.94
N SER A 243 29.19 -7.61 -30.54
CA SER A 243 29.72 -8.83 -29.94
C SER A 243 30.97 -8.56 -29.10
N TYR A 244 30.92 -8.97 -27.84
CA TYR A 244 31.98 -9.47 -26.96
C TYR A 244 31.57 -9.13 -25.52
N TRP A 245 31.09 -10.14 -24.79
CA TRP A 245 30.90 -10.07 -23.36
C TRP A 245 32.18 -10.60 -22.69
N PRO A 246 33.04 -9.76 -22.09
CA PRO A 246 33.88 -10.24 -21.02
C PRO A 246 33.06 -10.21 -19.73
N LEU A 247 32.80 -11.39 -19.17
CA LEU A 247 32.55 -11.54 -17.75
C LEU A 247 33.73 -10.89 -17.02
N THR A 248 33.51 -9.74 -16.40
CA THR A 248 34.43 -9.28 -15.36
C THR A 248 33.62 -8.62 -14.25
N THR A 249 33.31 -9.45 -13.26
CA THR A 249 32.79 -9.03 -11.97
C THR A 249 33.93 -8.31 -11.24
N THR A 250 33.85 -6.99 -11.11
CA THR A 250 34.70 -6.25 -10.19
C THR A 250 33.85 -5.81 -9.00
N ILE A 251 33.97 -6.57 -7.91
CA ILE A 251 33.46 -6.21 -6.58
C ILE A 251 34.39 -5.12 -6.03
N PRO A 252 33.91 -3.91 -5.70
CA PRO A 252 34.72 -3.00 -4.91
C PRO A 252 34.75 -3.49 -3.45
N PRO A 253 35.93 -3.54 -2.80
CA PRO A 253 36.05 -4.04 -1.44
C PRO A 253 35.46 -3.02 -0.44
N LEU A 254 34.69 -3.54 0.51
CA LEU A 254 34.34 -2.83 1.74
C LEU A 254 35.59 -2.65 2.60
N PRO A 255 35.85 -1.46 3.18
CA PRO A 255 36.74 -1.35 4.31
C PRO A 255 35.95 -1.65 5.59
N CYS A 256 36.26 -2.79 6.21
CA CYS A 256 36.10 -2.99 7.65
C CYS A 256 37.49 -2.88 8.28
N PRO A 257 37.62 -2.28 9.48
CA PRO A 257 38.01 -3.15 10.58
C PRO A 257 37.31 -2.86 11.93
N THR A 258 36.90 -3.97 12.55
CA THR A 258 37.01 -4.34 13.98
C THR A 258 36.23 -3.56 15.05
N SER A 259 35.07 -4.13 15.42
CA SER A 259 34.54 -4.61 16.73
C SER A 259 35.11 -4.08 18.08
N PRO A 260 34.46 -4.29 19.26
CA PRO A 260 33.13 -4.89 19.55
C PRO A 260 32.26 -4.04 20.51
N GLY A 261 30.94 -4.32 20.56
CA GLY A 261 30.08 -3.85 21.64
C GLY A 261 28.59 -3.87 21.28
N SER A 262 27.89 -4.94 21.66
CA SER A 262 26.44 -4.94 21.86
C SER A 262 26.07 -4.02 23.06
N PRO A 263 24.79 -3.68 23.38
CA PRO A 263 23.59 -4.49 23.17
C PRO A 263 22.29 -3.74 22.75
N PHE A 264 21.30 -4.56 22.38
CA PHE A 264 19.87 -4.31 22.13
C PHE A 264 19.44 -3.66 20.81
#